data_AF-A0A946X8K7-F1
#
_entry.id   AF-A0A946X8K7-F1
#
_cell.length_a   1.000
_cell.length_b   1.000
_cell.length_c   1.000
_cell.angle_alpha   90.00
_cell.angle_beta   90.00
_cell.angle_gamma   90.00
#
_symmetry.space_group_name_H-M   'P 1'
#
loop_
_entity.id
_entity.type
_entity.pdbx_description
1 polymer ?
#
loop_
_entity_poly.entity_id
_entity_poly.type
_entity_poly.pdbx_seq_one_letter_code
_entity_poly.pdbx_strand_id
1 'polypeptide(L)'
;MNKNLCIILALFCINISYSQKKELKLAEKNIKSEDYSAARQNIQLAEKLSSQMDAKTTVKYHYLKSVANYANGSSNIEESFIALENLNKAIDLESTSSTELYTPKAKELRIAMLNRFVDDSRRSLEQEDYKSAYINLEMSFRVSPSDTLYLYNAALLATETEDFDQALSFYNELIDLEFTGITTNYYAIEKITGQVQAFTNPEQRELFLKAGTHDTPTKDELESVELSLLRSMAAIYRNKNNYDKSLSFIEKAKVLDENDINIILLESNIRWEMGDVESYEKLITKALGIDPDNADLHFNLGVISSDKGKAIEADDVNKAMSLYNKAMSHYNKAIEIDSAYTRAYLNVAALILQKEESIIEEMNSLGTSNADYNKYDELKLVREDIYRSAIPYLESVYELDNNNLNAVRTLKNIYSAVDDMDNYKKYKSIAEGIESKID
;
A
#
# COMPACT_ATOMS: atom_id res chain seq x y z
N MET A 1 7.46 71.61 -7.62
CA MET A 1 8.43 70.54 -7.29
C MET A 1 9.77 70.93 -7.89
N ASN A 2 10.81 71.06 -7.08
CA ASN A 2 12.08 71.69 -7.47
C ASN A 2 12.81 70.80 -8.50
N LYS A 3 13.16 71.31 -9.70
CA LYS A 3 13.78 70.53 -10.79
C LYS A 3 15.01 69.73 -10.32
N ASN A 4 15.78 70.27 -9.38
CA ASN A 4 16.95 69.62 -8.81
C ASN A 4 16.60 68.41 -7.92
N LEU A 5 15.45 68.42 -7.25
CA LEU A 5 14.98 67.29 -6.44
C LEU A 5 14.57 66.11 -7.34
N CYS A 6 13.94 66.38 -8.50
CA CYS A 6 13.63 65.36 -9.50
C CYS A 6 14.88 64.76 -10.14
N ILE A 7 15.93 65.56 -10.39
CA ILE A 7 17.19 65.08 -10.97
C ILE A 7 17.98 64.22 -9.98
N ILE A 8 18.02 64.60 -8.70
CA ILE A 8 18.69 63.80 -7.66
C ILE A 8 17.96 62.47 -7.42
N LEU A 9 16.62 62.48 -7.36
CA LEU A 9 15.82 61.25 -7.29
C LEU A 9 16.02 60.35 -8.52
N ALA A 10 16.06 60.93 -9.72
CA ALA A 10 16.35 60.18 -10.95
C ALA A 10 17.77 59.57 -10.95
N LEU A 11 18.80 60.32 -10.52
CA LEU A 11 20.18 59.83 -10.39
C LEU A 11 20.31 58.74 -9.32
N PHE A 12 19.54 58.82 -8.23
CA PHE A 12 19.51 57.79 -7.19
C PHE A 12 18.89 56.49 -7.71
N CYS A 13 17.77 56.58 -8.44
CA CYS A 13 17.14 55.43 -9.10
C CYS A 13 18.02 54.80 -10.21
N ILE A 14 18.83 55.59 -10.92
CA ILE A 14 19.75 55.10 -11.97
C ILE A 14 20.95 54.34 -11.36
N ASN A 15 21.49 54.80 -10.22
CA ASN A 15 22.65 54.14 -9.59
C ASN A 15 22.29 52.79 -8.95
N ILE A 16 21.09 52.66 -8.38
CA ILE A 16 20.64 51.42 -7.72
C ILE A 16 20.30 50.34 -8.75
N SER A 17 19.66 50.71 -9.86
CA SER A 17 19.35 49.77 -10.97
C SER A 17 20.60 49.26 -11.72
N TYR A 18 21.72 49.98 -11.65
CA TYR A 18 23.02 49.50 -12.14
C TYR A 18 23.64 48.44 -11.23
N SER A 19 23.40 48.54 -9.92
CA SER A 19 23.95 47.63 -8.90
C SER A 19 23.39 46.21 -9.05
N GLN A 20 22.05 46.05 -9.16
CA GLN A 20 21.44 44.72 -9.37
C GLN A 20 21.94 44.03 -10.65
N LYS A 21 22.08 44.77 -11.76
CA LYS A 21 22.56 44.22 -13.05
C LYS A 21 24.02 43.81 -12.97
N LYS A 22 24.82 44.50 -12.16
CA LYS A 22 26.21 44.13 -11.88
C LYS A 22 26.28 42.82 -11.12
N GLU A 23 25.51 42.66 -10.04
CA GLU A 23 25.48 41.42 -9.26
C GLU A 23 25.02 40.23 -10.10
N LEU A 24 23.99 40.38 -10.95
CA LEU A 24 23.56 39.32 -11.88
C LEU A 24 24.62 38.96 -12.94
N LYS A 25 25.45 39.92 -13.37
CA LYS A 25 26.58 39.62 -14.28
C LYS A 25 27.69 38.84 -13.56
N LEU A 26 27.94 39.16 -12.28
CA LEU A 26 28.88 38.40 -11.46
C LEU A 26 28.36 36.98 -11.21
N ALA A 27 27.07 36.83 -10.91
CA ALA A 27 26.42 35.52 -10.80
C ALA A 27 26.58 34.70 -12.09
N GLU A 28 26.32 35.30 -13.26
CA GLU A 28 26.49 34.63 -14.55
C GLU A 28 27.95 34.21 -14.80
N LYS A 29 28.92 35.06 -14.43
CA LYS A 29 30.35 34.70 -14.52
C LYS A 29 30.68 33.51 -13.62
N ASN A 30 30.19 33.52 -12.39
CA ASN A 30 30.44 32.45 -11.43
C ASN A 30 29.77 31.13 -11.83
N ILE A 31 28.57 31.19 -12.42
CA ILE A 31 27.92 30.01 -13.03
C ILE A 31 28.79 29.42 -14.14
N LYS A 32 29.39 30.25 -15.01
CA LYS A 32 30.29 29.79 -16.08
C LYS A 32 31.58 29.15 -15.57
N SER A 33 32.01 29.51 -14.37
CA SER A 33 33.15 28.88 -13.68
C SER A 33 32.73 27.82 -12.67
N GLU A 34 31.46 27.40 -12.68
CA GLU A 34 30.87 26.39 -11.78
C GLU A 34 31.00 26.73 -10.27
N ASP A 35 31.25 27.99 -9.93
CA ASP A 35 31.24 28.49 -8.55
C ASP A 35 29.80 28.86 -8.15
N TYR A 36 28.97 27.82 -7.97
CA TYR A 36 27.56 27.99 -7.66
C TYR A 36 27.32 28.63 -6.31
N SER A 37 28.23 28.45 -5.34
CA SER A 37 28.15 29.10 -4.03
C SER A 37 28.28 30.62 -4.17
N ALA A 38 29.32 31.10 -4.85
CA ALA A 38 29.49 32.52 -5.09
C ALA A 38 28.40 33.07 -6.03
N ALA A 39 27.90 32.27 -6.98
CA ALA A 39 26.75 32.66 -7.79
C ALA A 39 25.51 32.92 -6.94
N ARG A 40 25.16 32.00 -6.02
CA ARG A 40 24.03 32.16 -5.08
C ARG A 40 24.18 33.39 -4.19
N GLN A 41 25.40 33.68 -3.71
CA GLN A 41 25.67 34.91 -2.95
C GLN A 41 25.39 36.18 -3.77
N ASN A 42 25.87 36.26 -5.01
CA ASN A 42 25.60 37.41 -5.88
C ASN A 42 24.10 37.54 -6.21
N ILE A 43 23.40 36.42 -6.38
CA ILE A 43 21.94 36.40 -6.61
C ILE A 43 21.19 36.92 -5.38
N GLN A 44 21.61 36.52 -4.17
CA GLN A 44 21.03 37.03 -2.93
C GLN A 44 21.29 38.53 -2.74
N LEU A 45 22.45 39.04 -3.15
CA LEU A 45 22.73 40.47 -3.15
C LEU A 45 21.84 41.22 -4.16
N ALA A 46 21.61 40.65 -5.35
CA ALA A 46 20.68 41.20 -6.33
C ALA A 46 19.23 41.22 -5.79
N GLU A 47 18.81 40.17 -5.08
CA GLU A 47 17.47 40.04 -4.48
C GLU A 47 17.16 41.12 -3.45
N LYS A 48 18.16 41.55 -2.66
CA LYS A 48 18.01 42.68 -1.71
C LYS A 48 17.69 44.02 -2.41
N LEU A 49 17.89 44.09 -3.72
CA LEU A 49 17.61 45.26 -4.57
C LEU A 49 16.39 45.03 -5.49
N SER A 50 15.62 43.97 -5.25
CA SER A 50 14.55 43.47 -6.15
C SER A 50 13.41 44.44 -6.45
N SER A 51 13.10 45.39 -5.56
CA SER A 51 12.00 46.35 -5.73
C SER A 51 12.16 47.30 -6.93
N GLN A 52 13.29 47.24 -7.62
CA GLN A 52 13.63 48.10 -8.77
C GLN A 52 14.08 47.30 -10.00
N MET A 53 13.82 45.98 -10.06
CA MET A 53 14.11 45.19 -11.26
C MET A 53 13.10 45.50 -12.37
N ASP A 54 13.62 45.89 -13.54
CA ASP A 54 12.81 45.89 -14.76
C ASP A 54 12.47 44.44 -15.17
N ALA A 55 11.38 44.25 -15.92
CA ALA A 55 10.87 42.92 -16.26
C ALA A 55 11.94 41.97 -16.86
N LYS A 56 12.79 42.47 -17.76
CA LYS A 56 13.87 41.68 -18.36
C LYS A 56 14.92 41.26 -17.34
N THR A 57 15.21 42.13 -16.38
CA THR A 57 16.13 41.85 -15.28
C THR A 57 15.54 40.85 -14.30
N THR A 58 14.24 40.92 -14.00
CA THR A 58 13.53 39.97 -13.16
C THR A 58 13.54 38.55 -13.75
N VAL A 59 13.28 38.41 -15.05
CA VAL A 59 13.40 37.12 -15.75
C VAL A 59 14.82 36.56 -15.63
N LYS A 60 15.83 37.39 -15.93
CA LYS A 60 17.25 36.99 -15.81
C LYS A 60 17.59 36.54 -14.39
N TYR A 61 17.12 37.27 -13.38
CA TYR A 61 17.31 36.92 -11.98
C TYR A 61 16.77 35.53 -11.66
N HIS A 62 15.52 35.25 -12.02
CA HIS A 62 14.90 33.93 -11.78
C HIS A 62 15.63 32.81 -12.52
N TYR A 63 15.99 33.02 -13.80
CA TYR A 63 16.76 32.02 -14.55
C TYR A 63 18.13 31.74 -13.90
N LEU A 64 18.90 32.77 -13.52
CA LEU A 64 20.19 32.58 -12.87
C LEU A 64 20.06 31.95 -11.48
N LYS A 65 19.02 32.30 -10.72
CA LYS A 65 18.67 31.65 -9.44
C LYS A 65 18.38 30.18 -9.64
N SER A 66 17.69 29.81 -10.72
CA SER A 66 17.47 28.40 -11.07
C SER A 66 18.78 27.68 -11.35
N VAL A 67 19.59 28.17 -12.28
CA VAL A 67 20.86 27.53 -12.68
C VAL A 67 21.82 27.40 -11.48
N ALA A 68 21.93 28.44 -10.65
CA ALA A 68 22.83 28.43 -9.50
C ALA A 68 22.36 27.47 -8.38
N ASN A 69 21.06 27.24 -8.23
CA ASN A 69 20.56 26.28 -7.25
C ASN A 69 20.59 24.85 -7.79
N TYR A 70 20.34 24.63 -9.09
CA TYR A 70 20.45 23.30 -9.69
C TYR A 70 21.90 22.79 -9.77
N ALA A 71 22.88 23.71 -9.86
CA ALA A 71 24.30 23.41 -9.76
C ALA A 71 24.76 22.27 -10.70
N ASN A 72 24.28 22.29 -11.95
CA ASN A 72 24.56 21.27 -12.96
C ASN A 72 24.30 19.82 -12.49
N GLY A 73 23.25 19.64 -11.69
CA GLY A 73 22.84 18.32 -11.19
C GLY A 73 23.50 17.90 -9.88
N SER A 74 24.34 18.75 -9.26
CA SER A 74 24.94 18.44 -7.94
C SER A 74 24.09 18.89 -6.75
N SER A 75 22.93 19.51 -6.98
CA SER A 75 22.06 20.08 -5.95
C SER A 75 21.35 19.02 -5.11
N ASN A 76 21.01 19.32 -3.85
CA ASN A 76 20.09 18.47 -3.09
C ASN A 76 18.61 18.70 -3.52
N ILE A 77 17.66 17.99 -2.91
CA ILE A 77 16.23 18.11 -3.27
C ILE A 77 15.67 19.51 -3.00
N GLU A 78 15.99 20.11 -1.85
CA GLU A 78 15.52 21.47 -1.48
C GLU A 78 16.05 22.52 -2.47
N GLU A 79 17.35 22.49 -2.77
CA GLU A 79 17.97 23.35 -3.77
C GLU A 79 17.35 23.14 -5.15
N SER A 80 17.05 21.90 -5.51
CA SER A 80 16.42 21.59 -6.78
C SER A 80 14.98 22.07 -6.88
N PHE A 81 14.23 22.01 -5.79
CA PHE A 81 12.88 22.57 -5.71
C PHE A 81 12.92 24.10 -5.91
N ILE A 82 13.82 24.79 -5.21
CA ILE A 82 14.06 26.23 -5.41
C ILE A 82 14.44 26.51 -6.87
N ALA A 83 15.27 25.65 -7.46
CA ALA A 83 15.67 25.79 -8.85
C ALA A 83 14.47 25.70 -9.81
N LEU A 84 13.62 24.70 -9.63
CA LEU A 84 12.43 24.48 -10.45
C LEU A 84 11.41 25.61 -10.30
N GLU A 85 11.15 26.07 -9.07
CA GLU A 85 10.22 27.17 -8.81
C GLU A 85 10.65 28.44 -9.55
N ASN A 86 11.94 28.79 -9.47
CA ASN A 86 12.48 29.95 -10.17
C ASN A 86 12.51 29.74 -11.69
N LEU A 87 12.67 28.51 -12.15
CA LEU A 87 12.62 28.19 -13.57
C LEU A 87 11.23 28.43 -14.16
N ASN A 88 10.19 27.97 -13.46
CA ASN A 88 8.80 28.19 -13.83
C ASN A 88 8.45 29.68 -13.82
N LYS A 89 8.86 30.42 -12.78
CA LYS A 89 8.70 31.90 -12.75
C LYS A 89 9.34 32.59 -13.95
N ALA A 90 10.54 32.16 -14.38
CA ALA A 90 11.19 32.74 -15.55
C ALA A 90 10.41 32.49 -16.85
N ILE A 91 9.87 31.28 -17.02
CA ILE A 91 9.02 30.90 -18.16
C ILE A 91 7.72 31.72 -18.15
N ASP A 92 7.04 31.78 -17.00
CA ASP A 92 5.75 32.48 -16.87
C ASP A 92 5.89 33.98 -17.15
N LEU A 93 6.96 34.61 -16.66
CA LEU A 93 7.24 36.02 -16.92
C LEU A 93 7.51 36.31 -18.41
N GLU A 94 8.11 35.37 -19.14
CA GLU A 94 8.35 35.53 -20.58
C GLU A 94 7.13 35.16 -21.45
N SER A 95 6.15 34.41 -20.94
CA SER A 95 4.94 34.02 -21.69
C SER A 95 4.11 35.21 -22.23
N THR A 96 4.26 36.38 -21.61
CA THR A 96 3.60 37.64 -22.00
C THR A 96 4.54 38.63 -22.69
N SER A 97 5.81 38.26 -22.84
CA SER A 97 6.86 39.09 -23.43
C SER A 97 6.91 38.91 -24.95
N SER A 98 7.25 39.97 -25.68
CA SER A 98 7.52 39.89 -27.13
C SER A 98 8.84 39.18 -27.46
N THR A 99 9.67 38.90 -26.46
CA THR A 99 10.95 38.19 -26.60
C THR A 99 11.12 37.15 -25.49
N GLU A 100 11.38 35.90 -25.88
CA GLU A 100 11.62 34.75 -25.00
C GLU A 100 13.11 34.36 -25.02
N LEU A 101 13.94 35.05 -24.23
CA LEU A 101 15.39 34.80 -24.23
C LEU A 101 15.77 33.61 -23.34
N TYR A 102 15.04 33.40 -22.24
CA TYR A 102 15.36 32.41 -21.22
C TYR A 102 14.46 31.17 -21.28
N THR A 103 13.26 31.26 -21.85
CA THR A 103 12.31 30.16 -21.96
C THR A 103 12.89 28.94 -22.70
N PRO A 104 13.59 29.07 -23.84
CA PRO A 104 14.22 27.91 -24.49
C PRO A 104 15.29 27.25 -23.60
N LYS A 105 16.10 28.05 -22.91
CA LYS A 105 17.15 27.56 -21.99
C LYS A 105 16.53 26.91 -20.74
N ALA A 106 15.42 27.45 -20.27
CA ALA A 106 14.69 26.93 -19.14
C ALA A 106 14.07 25.57 -19.47
N LYS A 107 13.53 25.40 -20.69
CA LYS A 107 13.03 24.10 -21.18
C LYS A 107 14.15 23.07 -21.27
N GLU A 108 15.33 23.45 -21.77
CA GLU A 108 16.51 22.56 -21.78
C GLU A 108 16.93 22.14 -20.37
N LEU A 109 16.96 23.09 -19.42
CA LEU A 109 17.27 22.79 -18.02
C LEU A 109 16.22 21.87 -17.38
N ARG A 110 14.93 22.04 -17.69
CA ARG A 110 13.87 21.12 -17.23
C ARG A 110 14.08 19.69 -17.73
N ILE A 111 14.51 19.50 -18.98
CA ILE A 111 14.83 18.17 -19.52
C ILE A 111 16.00 17.56 -18.73
N ALA A 112 17.06 18.33 -18.46
CA ALA A 112 18.18 17.86 -17.64
C ALA A 112 17.76 17.50 -16.21
N MET A 113 16.90 18.32 -15.59
CA MET A 113 16.32 18.04 -14.27
C MET A 113 15.51 16.75 -14.27
N LEU A 114 14.63 16.55 -15.25
CA LEU A 114 13.80 15.34 -15.37
C LEU A 114 14.68 14.09 -15.51
N ASN A 115 15.61 14.09 -16.46
CA ASN A 115 16.51 12.95 -16.68
C ASN A 115 17.27 12.59 -15.42
N ARG A 116 17.79 13.59 -14.70
CA ARG A 116 18.46 13.39 -13.43
C ARG A 116 17.53 12.74 -12.40
N PHE A 117 16.35 13.28 -12.15
CA PHE A 117 15.47 12.72 -11.11
C PHE A 117 15.00 11.30 -11.45
N VAL A 118 14.76 11.00 -12.72
CA VAL A 118 14.45 9.63 -13.15
C VAL A 118 15.63 8.69 -12.91
N ASP A 119 16.86 9.11 -13.24
CA ASP A 119 18.07 8.32 -12.98
C ASP A 119 18.37 8.18 -11.47
N ASP A 120 18.17 9.22 -10.68
CA ASP A 120 18.34 9.23 -9.21
C ASP A 120 17.31 8.29 -8.55
N SER A 121 16.07 8.29 -9.04
CA SER A 121 15.04 7.35 -8.60
C SER A 121 15.41 5.90 -8.93
N ARG A 122 15.83 5.61 -10.17
CA ARG A 122 16.27 4.27 -10.59
C ARG A 122 17.41 3.75 -9.71
N ARG A 123 18.43 4.59 -9.47
CA ARG A 123 19.57 4.22 -8.61
C ARG A 123 19.16 3.97 -7.16
N SER A 124 18.21 4.76 -6.65
CA SER A 124 17.65 4.56 -5.31
C SER A 124 16.91 3.21 -5.21
N LEU A 125 16.15 2.83 -6.24
CA LEU A 125 15.46 1.54 -6.31
C LEU A 125 16.44 0.36 -6.36
N GLU A 126 17.51 0.46 -7.15
CA GLU A 126 18.59 -0.56 -7.20
C GLU A 126 19.28 -0.76 -5.84
N GLN A 127 19.21 0.25 -4.97
CA GLN A 127 19.77 0.24 -3.61
C GLN A 127 18.72 -0.06 -2.54
N GLU A 128 17.48 -0.35 -2.93
CA GLU A 128 16.33 -0.54 -2.03
C GLU A 128 16.04 0.68 -1.13
N ASP A 129 16.55 1.87 -1.50
CA ASP A 129 16.22 3.14 -0.86
C ASP A 129 14.91 3.71 -1.45
N TYR A 130 13.80 3.07 -1.07
CA TYR A 130 12.47 3.42 -1.54
C TYR A 130 12.05 4.86 -1.20
N LYS A 131 12.57 5.41 -0.08
CA LYS A 131 12.28 6.79 0.32
C LYS A 131 12.90 7.79 -0.64
N SER A 132 14.20 7.66 -0.92
CA SER A 132 14.84 8.49 -1.93
C SER A 132 14.23 8.28 -3.32
N ALA A 133 13.82 7.05 -3.64
CA ALA A 133 13.17 6.76 -4.91
C ALA A 133 11.86 7.53 -5.11
N TYR A 134 10.95 7.54 -4.12
CA TYR A 134 9.67 8.24 -4.24
C TYR A 134 9.84 9.76 -4.25
N ILE A 135 10.80 10.31 -3.49
CA ILE A 135 11.08 11.76 -3.50
C ILE A 135 11.55 12.20 -4.90
N ASN A 136 12.40 11.40 -5.54
CA ASN A 136 12.86 11.69 -6.90
C ASN A 136 11.74 11.52 -7.95
N LEU A 137 10.82 10.58 -7.77
CA LEU A 137 9.63 10.46 -8.61
C LEU A 137 8.70 11.67 -8.43
N GLU A 138 8.48 12.12 -7.20
CA GLU A 138 7.75 13.37 -6.96
C GLU A 138 8.41 14.53 -7.70
N MET A 139 9.73 14.71 -7.57
CA MET A 139 10.45 15.75 -8.30
C MET A 139 10.33 15.60 -9.82
N SER A 140 10.33 14.38 -10.35
CA SER A 140 10.08 14.11 -11.78
C SER A 140 8.70 14.60 -12.21
N PHE A 141 7.66 14.33 -11.40
CA PHE A 141 6.32 14.87 -11.61
C PHE A 141 6.30 16.41 -11.53
N ARG A 142 6.95 17.03 -10.53
CA ARG A 142 7.00 18.51 -10.45
C ARG A 142 7.64 19.13 -11.70
N VAL A 143 8.66 18.47 -12.26
CA VAL A 143 9.32 18.91 -13.51
C VAL A 143 8.44 18.65 -14.74
N SER A 144 7.65 17.59 -14.75
CA SER A 144 6.74 17.21 -15.84
C SER A 144 5.32 16.91 -15.34
N PRO A 145 4.53 17.93 -14.97
CA PRO A 145 3.22 17.72 -14.32
C PRO A 145 2.16 17.03 -15.19
N SER A 146 2.39 16.93 -16.50
CA SER A 146 1.52 16.17 -17.40
C SER A 146 1.74 14.66 -17.33
N ASP A 147 2.87 14.20 -16.79
CA ASP A 147 3.21 12.80 -16.64
C ASP A 147 2.91 12.34 -15.21
N THR A 148 1.63 12.08 -14.95
CA THR A 148 1.08 11.71 -13.64
C THR A 148 1.55 10.35 -13.14
N LEU A 149 2.14 9.52 -14.01
CA LEU A 149 2.65 8.21 -13.64
C LEU A 149 3.79 8.30 -12.62
N TYR A 150 4.61 9.35 -12.68
CA TYR A 150 5.63 9.61 -11.66
C TYR A 150 5.01 9.78 -10.27
N LEU A 151 3.94 10.57 -10.16
CA LEU A 151 3.24 10.81 -8.89
C LEU A 151 2.53 9.56 -8.38
N TYR A 152 1.93 8.78 -9.28
CA TYR A 152 1.33 7.48 -8.92
C TYR A 152 2.36 6.49 -8.38
N ASN A 153 3.50 6.34 -9.06
CA ASN A 153 4.58 5.47 -8.58
C ASN A 153 5.18 5.98 -7.27
N ALA A 154 5.28 7.30 -7.08
CA ALA A 154 5.69 7.88 -5.81
C ALA A 154 4.70 7.53 -4.68
N ALA A 155 3.39 7.57 -4.94
CA ALA A 155 2.36 7.19 -3.98
C ALA A 155 2.42 5.71 -3.59
N LEU A 156 2.67 4.82 -4.55
CA LEU A 156 2.84 3.39 -4.30
C LEU A 156 4.06 3.11 -3.41
N LEU A 157 5.23 3.68 -3.75
CA LEU A 157 6.44 3.52 -2.95
C LEU A 157 6.31 4.15 -1.55
N ALA A 158 5.69 5.32 -1.44
CA ALA A 158 5.41 5.93 -0.15
C ALA A 158 4.50 5.03 0.71
N THR A 159 3.51 4.36 0.09
CA THR A 159 2.65 3.38 0.77
C THR A 159 3.44 2.17 1.27
N GLU A 160 4.32 1.61 0.44
CA GLU A 160 5.19 0.47 0.79
C GLU A 160 6.14 0.79 1.94
N THR A 161 6.66 2.03 1.97
CA THR A 161 7.52 2.52 3.07
C THR A 161 6.74 2.96 4.32
N GLU A 162 5.42 2.75 4.35
CA GLU A 162 4.52 3.18 5.42
C GLU A 162 4.52 4.71 5.68
N ASP A 163 5.00 5.52 4.72
CA ASP A 163 4.95 6.98 4.77
C ASP A 163 3.56 7.48 4.37
N PHE A 164 2.58 7.11 5.21
CA PHE A 164 1.16 7.21 4.90
C PHE A 164 0.66 8.63 4.68
N ASP A 165 1.25 9.62 5.37
CA ASP A 165 0.87 11.02 5.17
C ASP A 165 1.32 11.52 3.79
N GLN A 166 2.53 11.14 3.36
CA GLN A 166 3.02 11.50 2.04
C GLN A 166 2.28 10.75 0.93
N ALA A 167 2.03 9.44 1.11
CA ALA A 167 1.23 8.64 0.18
C ALA A 167 -0.17 9.24 -0.01
N LEU A 168 -0.87 9.59 1.07
CA LEU A 168 -2.17 10.25 1.00
C LEU A 168 -2.09 11.62 0.32
N SER A 169 -1.03 12.40 0.54
CA SER A 169 -0.81 13.66 -0.17
C SER A 169 -0.74 13.44 -1.68
N PHE A 170 0.02 12.45 -2.13
CA PHE A 170 0.14 12.12 -3.56
C PHE A 170 -1.17 11.58 -4.15
N TYR A 171 -1.87 10.68 -3.45
CA TYR A 171 -3.15 10.16 -3.94
C TYR A 171 -4.23 11.24 -4.03
N ASN A 172 -4.30 12.18 -3.08
CA ASN A 172 -5.26 13.29 -3.18
C ASN A 172 -4.93 14.19 -4.38
N GLU A 173 -3.65 14.48 -4.62
CA GLU A 173 -3.24 15.26 -5.80
C GLU A 173 -3.57 14.52 -7.11
N LEU A 174 -3.43 13.20 -7.17
CA LEU A 174 -3.87 12.39 -8.32
C LEU A 174 -5.39 12.46 -8.53
N ILE A 175 -6.19 12.44 -7.45
CA ILE A 175 -7.65 12.61 -7.53
C ILE A 175 -8.01 14.00 -8.05
N ASP A 176 -7.34 15.05 -7.56
CA ASP A 176 -7.56 16.44 -8.02
C ASP A 176 -7.20 16.63 -9.50
N LEU A 177 -6.30 15.79 -10.03
CA LEU A 177 -5.90 15.73 -11.44
C LEU A 177 -6.81 14.83 -12.29
N GLU A 178 -7.86 14.24 -11.71
CA GLU A 178 -8.75 13.27 -12.35
C GLU A 178 -7.97 12.07 -12.96
N PHE A 179 -6.90 11.65 -12.28
CA PHE A 179 -6.05 10.56 -12.74
C PHE A 179 -6.76 9.21 -12.67
N THR A 180 -6.91 8.55 -13.83
CA THR A 180 -7.45 7.19 -13.94
C THR A 180 -6.36 6.14 -14.19
N GLY A 181 -5.16 6.55 -14.60
CA GLY A 181 -4.09 5.65 -15.06
C GLY A 181 -4.37 4.93 -16.39
N ILE A 182 -5.52 5.19 -17.02
CA ILE A 182 -5.84 4.62 -18.34
C ILE A 182 -4.80 5.14 -19.34
N THR A 183 -4.03 4.21 -19.90
CA THR A 183 -3.04 4.50 -20.92
C THR A 183 -3.39 3.74 -22.19
N THR A 184 -3.39 4.42 -23.34
CA THR A 184 -3.52 3.78 -24.64
C THR A 184 -2.13 3.56 -25.22
N ASN A 185 -1.71 2.31 -25.32
CA ASN A 185 -0.50 1.93 -26.02
C ASN A 185 -0.81 1.79 -27.51
N TYR A 186 0.04 2.35 -28.37
CA TYR A 186 -0.12 2.29 -29.81
C TYR A 186 0.94 1.36 -30.40
N TYR A 187 0.51 0.44 -31.27
CA TYR A 187 1.42 -0.47 -31.95
C TYR A 187 1.18 -0.50 -33.46
N ALA A 188 2.18 -0.94 -34.21
CA ALA A 188 2.08 -1.31 -35.62
C ALA A 188 3.13 -2.38 -35.94
N ILE A 189 2.92 -3.15 -37.02
CA ILE A 189 3.87 -4.17 -37.46
C ILE A 189 4.85 -3.54 -38.43
N GLU A 190 6.15 -3.66 -38.15
CA GLU A 190 7.20 -3.26 -39.09
C GLU A 190 7.26 -4.27 -40.25
N LYS A 191 7.10 -3.80 -41.50
CA LYS A 191 6.98 -4.70 -42.66
C LYS A 191 8.24 -5.52 -42.95
N ILE A 192 9.41 -4.99 -42.60
CA ILE A 192 10.70 -5.64 -42.89
C ILE A 192 10.92 -6.82 -41.95
N THR A 193 10.69 -6.61 -40.65
CA THR A 193 10.98 -7.61 -39.62
C THR A 193 9.77 -8.46 -39.25
N GLY A 194 8.56 -7.98 -39.54
CA GLY A 194 7.31 -8.55 -39.07
C GLY A 194 7.08 -8.38 -37.57
N GLN A 195 7.87 -7.57 -36.88
CA GLN A 195 7.75 -7.36 -35.43
C GLN A 195 6.73 -6.28 -35.10
N VAL A 196 6.05 -6.46 -33.97
CA VAL A 196 5.19 -5.44 -33.37
C VAL A 196 6.08 -4.38 -32.73
N GLN A 197 5.95 -3.14 -33.19
CA GLN A 197 6.63 -1.98 -32.65
C GLN A 197 5.64 -1.09 -31.88
N ALA A 198 6.04 -0.64 -30.69
CA ALA A 198 5.30 0.33 -29.88
C ALA A 198 5.62 1.77 -30.28
N PHE A 199 4.63 2.65 -30.14
CA PHE A 199 4.70 4.08 -30.46
C PHE A 199 4.20 4.90 -29.28
N THR A 200 4.83 6.05 -29.05
CA THR A 200 4.54 6.91 -27.90
C THR A 200 3.20 7.64 -28.04
N ASN A 201 2.74 7.86 -29.27
CA ASN A 201 1.47 8.52 -29.57
C ASN A 201 0.96 8.12 -30.98
N PRO A 202 -0.34 8.33 -31.30
CA PRO A 202 -0.89 7.90 -32.58
C PRO A 202 -0.30 8.68 -33.76
N GLU A 203 0.12 9.94 -33.58
CA GLU A 203 0.73 10.77 -34.62
C GLU A 203 2.06 10.18 -35.09
N GLN A 204 2.90 9.74 -34.15
CA GLN A 204 4.17 9.09 -34.44
C GLN A 204 3.92 7.81 -35.23
N ARG A 205 3.02 6.92 -34.76
CA ARG A 205 2.65 5.71 -35.51
C ARG A 205 2.20 6.04 -36.93
N GLU A 206 1.34 7.05 -37.08
CA GLU A 206 0.81 7.48 -38.37
C GLU A 206 1.89 7.97 -39.34
N LEU A 207 2.97 8.61 -38.84
CA LEU A 207 4.12 8.96 -39.68
C LEU A 207 4.80 7.73 -40.29
N PHE A 208 4.96 6.65 -39.52
CA PHE A 208 5.57 5.41 -40.00
C PHE A 208 4.66 4.62 -40.96
N LEU A 209 3.35 4.64 -40.73
CA LEU A 209 2.35 4.11 -41.66
C LEU A 209 2.37 4.86 -42.99
N LYS A 210 2.39 6.21 -42.95
CA LYS A 210 2.51 7.07 -44.16
C LYS A 210 3.83 6.89 -44.89
N ALA A 211 4.91 6.67 -44.16
CA ALA A 211 6.21 6.32 -44.74
C ALA A 211 6.22 4.91 -45.36
N GLY A 212 5.16 4.11 -45.18
CA GLY A 212 5.00 2.78 -45.75
C GLY A 212 5.85 1.69 -45.08
N THR A 213 6.57 2.03 -44.00
CA THR A 213 7.48 1.14 -43.27
C THR A 213 6.75 0.19 -42.32
N HIS A 214 5.56 0.60 -41.86
CA HIS A 214 4.72 -0.17 -40.95
C HIS A 214 3.33 -0.40 -41.55
N ASP A 215 2.63 -1.41 -41.06
CA ASP A 215 1.20 -1.64 -41.32
C ASP A 215 0.49 -2.18 -40.06
N THR A 216 -0.77 -2.58 -40.22
CA THR A 216 -1.57 -3.24 -39.17
C THR A 216 -1.55 -2.49 -37.84
N PRO A 217 -2.04 -1.24 -37.79
CA PRO A 217 -2.06 -0.48 -36.55
C PRO A 217 -3.00 -1.13 -35.54
N THR A 218 -2.51 -1.36 -34.33
CA THR A 218 -3.30 -1.81 -33.18
C THR A 218 -3.14 -0.84 -32.01
N LYS A 219 -4.04 -0.92 -31.04
CA LYS A 219 -3.96 -0.20 -29.79
C LYS A 219 -4.44 -1.11 -28.66
N ASP A 220 -3.81 -0.96 -27.50
CA ASP A 220 -4.24 -1.61 -26.27
C ASP A 220 -4.51 -0.53 -25.23
N GLU A 221 -5.70 -0.54 -24.64
CA GLU A 221 -6.07 0.33 -23.53
C GLU A 221 -5.87 -0.43 -22.22
N LEU A 222 -5.01 0.09 -21.35
CA LEU A 222 -4.82 -0.46 -20.02
C LEU A 222 -6.03 -0.14 -19.14
N GLU A 223 -6.34 -1.06 -18.22
CA GLU A 223 -7.39 -0.88 -17.23
C GLU A 223 -7.10 0.32 -16.31
N SER A 224 -8.17 0.94 -15.83
CA SER A 224 -8.07 2.03 -14.85
C SER A 224 -7.44 1.52 -13.55
N VAL A 225 -6.51 2.31 -13.00
CA VAL A 225 -5.94 2.04 -11.67
C VAL A 225 -6.72 2.74 -10.55
N GLU A 226 -7.82 3.42 -10.87
CA GLU A 226 -8.63 4.17 -9.92
C GLU A 226 -9.16 3.30 -8.77
N LEU A 227 -9.62 2.08 -9.07
CA LEU A 227 -10.04 1.12 -8.05
C LEU A 227 -8.90 0.79 -7.09
N SER A 228 -7.71 0.53 -7.62
CA SER A 228 -6.51 0.23 -6.83
C SER A 228 -6.07 1.43 -5.99
N LEU A 229 -6.16 2.65 -6.54
CA LEU A 229 -5.87 3.89 -5.83
C LEU A 229 -6.81 4.08 -4.63
N LEU A 230 -8.12 3.96 -4.85
CA LEU A 230 -9.12 4.09 -3.78
C LEU A 230 -8.94 3.01 -2.71
N ARG A 231 -8.62 1.77 -3.12
CA ARG A 231 -8.28 0.67 -2.20
C ARG A 231 -7.04 0.98 -1.36
N SER A 232 -5.98 1.50 -1.96
CA SER A 232 -4.76 1.91 -1.24
C SER A 232 -5.06 2.99 -0.21
N MET A 233 -5.84 4.02 -0.58
CA MET A 233 -6.24 5.06 0.38
C MET A 233 -7.07 4.50 1.53
N ALA A 234 -8.02 3.60 1.26
CA ALA A 234 -8.78 2.91 2.30
C ALA A 234 -7.85 2.11 3.23
N ALA A 235 -6.95 1.30 2.69
CA ALA A 235 -5.99 0.52 3.46
C ALA A 235 -5.09 1.40 4.34
N ILE A 236 -4.65 2.55 3.84
CA ILE A 236 -3.88 3.53 4.63
C ILE A 236 -4.73 4.08 5.78
N TYR A 237 -5.98 4.49 5.53
CA TYR A 237 -6.84 5.00 6.59
C TYR A 237 -7.18 3.95 7.65
N ARG A 238 -7.37 2.67 7.26
CA ARG A 238 -7.49 1.54 8.20
C ARG A 238 -6.24 1.43 9.08
N ASN A 239 -5.04 1.45 8.51
CA ASN A 239 -3.79 1.40 9.29
C ASN A 239 -3.65 2.58 10.27
N LYS A 240 -4.16 3.75 9.91
CA LYS A 240 -4.23 4.92 10.80
C LYS A 240 -5.39 4.85 11.82
N ASN A 241 -6.10 3.73 11.91
CA ASN A 241 -7.32 3.52 12.72
C ASN A 241 -8.44 4.53 12.44
N ASN A 242 -8.47 5.11 11.24
CA ASN A 242 -9.50 6.05 10.80
C ASN A 242 -10.54 5.30 9.95
N TYR A 243 -11.34 4.47 10.62
CA TYR A 243 -12.29 3.59 9.96
C TYR A 243 -13.36 4.33 9.16
N ASP A 244 -13.82 5.51 9.63
CA ASP A 244 -14.81 6.31 8.92
C ASP A 244 -14.31 6.75 7.54
N LYS A 245 -13.07 7.29 7.47
CA LYS A 245 -12.46 7.64 6.18
C LYS A 245 -12.19 6.41 5.33
N SER A 246 -11.70 5.32 5.94
CA SER A 246 -11.45 4.06 5.24
C SER A 246 -12.72 3.55 4.55
N LEU A 247 -13.84 3.48 5.28
CA LEU A 247 -15.14 3.07 4.75
C LEU A 247 -15.63 4.03 3.66
N SER A 248 -15.40 5.34 3.80
CA SER A 248 -15.74 6.30 2.74
C SER A 248 -15.02 6.02 1.41
N PHE A 249 -13.73 5.65 1.45
CA PHE A 249 -13.00 5.26 0.24
C PHE A 249 -13.42 3.89 -0.30
N ILE A 250 -13.81 2.96 0.57
CA ILE A 250 -14.42 1.69 0.17
C ILE A 250 -15.73 1.91 -0.58
N GLU A 251 -16.60 2.80 -0.10
CA GLU A 251 -17.85 3.10 -0.81
C GLU A 251 -17.60 3.71 -2.19
N LYS A 252 -16.56 4.56 -2.34
CA LYS A 252 -16.14 5.03 -3.66
C LYS A 252 -15.63 3.89 -4.55
N ALA A 253 -14.84 2.98 -4.01
CA ALA A 253 -14.31 1.83 -4.74
C ALA A 253 -15.43 0.88 -5.22
N LYS A 254 -16.45 0.63 -4.37
CA LYS A 254 -17.62 -0.20 -4.73
C LYS A 254 -18.46 0.37 -5.86
N VAL A 255 -18.45 1.68 -6.08
CA VAL A 255 -19.11 2.29 -7.24
C VAL A 255 -18.44 1.85 -8.54
N LEU A 256 -17.13 1.60 -8.53
CA LEU A 256 -16.38 1.10 -9.67
C LEU A 256 -16.54 -0.41 -9.83
N ASP A 257 -16.39 -1.16 -8.73
CA ASP A 257 -16.63 -2.60 -8.70
C ASP A 257 -17.07 -3.06 -7.29
N GLU A 258 -18.35 -3.38 -7.14
CA GLU A 258 -18.93 -3.87 -5.89
C GLU A 258 -18.54 -5.32 -5.57
N ASN A 259 -17.98 -6.05 -6.53
CA ASN A 259 -17.62 -7.46 -6.42
C ASN A 259 -16.11 -7.70 -6.45
N ASP A 260 -15.29 -6.64 -6.41
CA ASP A 260 -13.85 -6.81 -6.17
C ASP A 260 -13.63 -7.44 -4.79
N ILE A 261 -13.06 -8.65 -4.79
CA ILE A 261 -12.86 -9.42 -3.57
C ILE A 261 -11.94 -8.69 -2.59
N ASN A 262 -10.96 -7.92 -3.07
CA ASN A 262 -10.03 -7.22 -2.18
C ASN A 262 -10.72 -6.07 -1.44
N ILE A 263 -11.66 -5.36 -2.07
CA ILE A 263 -12.51 -4.36 -1.41
C ILE A 263 -13.41 -5.01 -0.36
N ILE A 264 -14.04 -6.14 -0.70
CA ILE A 264 -14.90 -6.89 0.24
C ILE A 264 -14.08 -7.35 1.46
N LEU A 265 -12.90 -7.91 1.24
CA LEU A 265 -12.01 -8.37 2.31
C LEU A 265 -11.49 -7.21 3.16
N LEU A 266 -11.09 -6.09 2.53
CA LEU A 266 -10.67 -4.91 3.27
C LEU A 266 -11.80 -4.35 4.14
N GLU A 267 -13.03 -4.25 3.62
CA GLU A 267 -14.18 -3.86 4.42
C GLU A 267 -14.43 -4.84 5.56
N SER A 268 -14.37 -6.15 5.28
CA SER A 268 -14.59 -7.17 6.30
C SER A 268 -13.60 -7.00 7.46
N ASN A 269 -12.32 -6.78 7.18
CA ASN A 269 -11.31 -6.56 8.21
C ASN A 269 -11.61 -5.33 9.05
N ILE A 270 -12.08 -4.24 8.45
CA ILE A 270 -12.49 -3.04 9.18
C ILE A 270 -13.70 -3.32 10.08
N ARG A 271 -14.72 -4.03 9.57
CA ARG A 271 -15.90 -4.42 10.37
C ARG A 271 -15.50 -5.28 11.57
N TRP A 272 -14.59 -6.22 11.37
CA TRP A 272 -14.03 -7.03 12.45
C TRP A 272 -13.31 -6.18 13.50
N GLU A 273 -12.44 -5.25 13.08
CA GLU A 273 -11.72 -4.34 13.97
C GLU A 273 -12.63 -3.39 14.75
N MET A 274 -13.79 -3.04 14.18
CA MET A 274 -14.84 -2.28 14.85
C MET A 274 -15.73 -3.12 15.79
N GLY A 275 -15.55 -4.45 15.82
CA GLY A 275 -16.41 -5.37 16.57
C GLY A 275 -17.77 -5.67 15.91
N ASP A 276 -17.98 -5.24 14.68
CA ASP A 276 -19.18 -5.52 13.89
C ASP A 276 -19.10 -6.91 13.24
N VAL A 277 -19.21 -7.94 14.09
CA VAL A 277 -19.11 -9.36 13.69
C VAL A 277 -20.23 -9.76 12.72
N GLU A 278 -21.40 -9.12 12.79
CA GLU A 278 -22.50 -9.43 11.87
C GLU A 278 -22.18 -8.99 10.44
N SER A 279 -21.71 -7.76 10.25
CA SER A 279 -21.29 -7.29 8.93
C SER A 279 -20.08 -8.07 8.42
N TYR A 280 -19.13 -8.40 9.30
CA TYR A 280 -18.00 -9.25 8.95
C TYR A 280 -18.45 -10.60 8.37
N GLU A 281 -19.34 -11.33 9.05
CA GLU A 281 -19.84 -12.62 8.56
C GLU A 281 -20.52 -12.50 7.20
N LYS A 282 -21.33 -11.45 6.99
CA LYS A 282 -22.00 -11.20 5.69
C LYS A 282 -20.98 -10.97 4.58
N LEU A 283 -19.95 -10.17 4.83
CA LEU A 283 -18.89 -9.86 3.85
C LEU A 283 -18.03 -11.08 3.54
N ILE A 284 -17.62 -11.86 4.54
CA ILE A 284 -16.88 -13.11 4.31
C ILE A 284 -17.73 -14.13 3.55
N THR A 285 -19.04 -14.20 3.82
CA THR A 285 -19.96 -15.05 3.03
C THR A 285 -20.06 -14.57 1.58
N LYS A 286 -20.09 -13.26 1.35
CA LYS A 286 -20.04 -12.69 -0.01
C LYS A 286 -18.73 -13.04 -0.71
N ALA A 287 -17.59 -12.90 -0.02
CA ALA A 287 -16.27 -13.22 -0.56
C ALA A 287 -16.14 -14.70 -0.93
N LEU A 288 -16.68 -15.62 -0.13
CA LEU A 288 -16.76 -17.06 -0.48
C LEU A 288 -17.66 -17.35 -1.68
N GLY A 289 -18.64 -16.48 -1.97
CA GLY A 289 -19.43 -16.57 -3.20
C GLY A 289 -18.61 -16.26 -4.46
N ILE A 290 -17.49 -15.55 -4.31
CA ILE A 290 -16.56 -15.18 -5.40
C ILE A 290 -15.39 -16.16 -5.47
N ASP A 291 -14.83 -16.52 -4.30
CA ASP A 291 -13.71 -17.46 -4.15
C ASP A 291 -14.11 -18.62 -3.21
N PRO A 292 -14.80 -19.66 -3.72
CA PRO A 292 -15.35 -20.74 -2.91
C PRO A 292 -14.29 -21.68 -2.33
N ASP A 293 -13.10 -21.72 -2.93
CA ASP A 293 -12.00 -22.61 -2.55
C ASP A 293 -10.96 -21.87 -1.70
N ASN A 294 -11.37 -20.81 -1.00
CA ASN A 294 -10.50 -20.08 -0.08
C ASN A 294 -10.52 -20.70 1.33
N ALA A 295 -9.44 -21.38 1.71
CA ALA A 295 -9.33 -22.04 3.01
C ALA A 295 -9.43 -21.05 4.19
N ASP A 296 -8.83 -19.86 4.07
CA ASP A 296 -8.85 -18.85 5.14
C ASP A 296 -10.27 -18.31 5.38
N LEU A 297 -11.04 -18.07 4.33
CA LEU A 297 -12.42 -17.59 4.47
C LEU A 297 -13.33 -18.65 5.09
N HIS A 298 -13.17 -19.91 4.69
CA HIS A 298 -13.83 -21.03 5.35
C HIS A 298 -13.44 -21.11 6.82
N PHE A 299 -12.15 -21.08 7.14
CA PHE A 299 -11.65 -21.09 8.51
C PHE A 299 -12.26 -19.95 9.35
N ASN A 300 -12.29 -18.71 8.83
CA ASN A 300 -12.85 -17.56 9.53
C ASN A 300 -14.34 -17.73 9.84
N LEU A 301 -15.15 -18.22 8.89
CA LEU A 301 -16.57 -18.55 9.17
C LEU A 301 -16.72 -19.68 10.20
N GLY A 302 -15.78 -20.62 10.21
CA GLY A 302 -15.70 -21.66 11.24
C GLY A 302 -15.52 -21.06 12.64
N VAL A 303 -14.57 -20.13 12.80
CA VAL A 303 -14.32 -19.40 14.06
C VAL A 303 -15.54 -18.62 14.50
N ILE A 304 -16.15 -17.82 13.62
CA ILE A 304 -17.37 -17.05 13.95
C ILE A 304 -18.49 -17.99 14.42
N SER A 305 -18.71 -19.10 13.72
CA SER A 305 -19.78 -20.05 14.04
C SER A 305 -19.52 -20.73 15.38
N SER A 306 -18.27 -21.10 15.66
CA SER A 306 -17.83 -21.65 16.95
C SER A 306 -18.12 -20.68 18.09
N ASP A 307 -17.63 -19.44 17.98
CA ASP A 307 -17.78 -18.41 19.02
C ASP A 307 -19.24 -18.03 19.26
N LYS A 308 -20.04 -17.90 18.19
CA LYS A 308 -21.50 -17.72 18.32
C LYS A 308 -22.15 -18.90 19.04
N GLY A 309 -21.69 -20.12 18.78
CA GLY A 309 -22.17 -21.33 19.46
C GLY A 309 -21.90 -21.30 20.96
N LYS A 310 -20.71 -20.85 21.38
CA LYS A 310 -20.35 -20.73 22.81
C LYS A 310 -21.16 -19.67 23.55
N ALA A 311 -21.62 -18.64 22.84
CA ALA A 311 -22.41 -17.55 23.39
C ALA A 311 -23.92 -17.87 23.53
N ILE A 312 -24.37 -19.04 23.09
CA ILE A 312 -25.77 -19.46 23.24
C ILE A 312 -26.03 -19.89 24.68
N GLU A 313 -27.09 -19.35 25.29
CA GLU A 313 -27.59 -19.79 26.60
C GLU A 313 -27.97 -21.28 26.57
N ALA A 314 -27.81 -21.98 27.70
CA ALA A 314 -28.01 -23.42 27.81
C ALA A 314 -29.39 -23.93 27.33
N ASP A 315 -30.40 -23.06 27.28
CA ASP A 315 -31.78 -23.42 26.94
C ASP A 315 -32.06 -23.48 25.42
N ASP A 316 -31.15 -23.03 24.54
CA ASP A 316 -31.29 -23.13 23.07
C ASP A 316 -30.29 -24.11 22.44
N VAL A 317 -30.41 -25.36 22.87
CA VAL A 317 -29.55 -26.48 22.42
C VAL A 317 -29.60 -26.68 20.90
N ASN A 318 -30.74 -26.44 20.25
CA ASN A 318 -30.88 -26.61 18.81
C ASN A 318 -30.05 -25.59 18.03
N LYS A 319 -30.06 -24.33 18.46
CA LYS A 319 -29.25 -23.28 17.84
C LYS A 319 -27.76 -23.49 18.09
N ALA A 320 -27.38 -23.87 19.31
CA ALA A 320 -25.99 -24.22 19.63
C ALA A 320 -25.49 -25.38 18.75
N MET A 321 -26.29 -26.44 18.59
CA MET A 321 -25.96 -27.58 17.73
C MET A 321 -25.86 -27.18 16.25
N SER A 322 -26.75 -26.31 15.77
CA SER A 322 -26.68 -25.81 14.40
C SER A 322 -25.39 -25.03 14.14
N LEU A 323 -24.97 -24.19 15.09
CA LEU A 323 -23.73 -23.41 14.99
C LEU A 323 -22.48 -24.30 15.08
N TYR A 324 -22.51 -25.31 15.96
CA TYR A 324 -21.48 -26.34 16.02
C TYR A 324 -21.30 -27.05 14.68
N ASN A 325 -22.40 -27.51 14.07
CA ASN A 325 -22.37 -28.19 12.77
C ASN A 325 -21.85 -27.26 11.66
N LYS A 326 -22.27 -25.99 11.69
CA LYS A 326 -21.76 -24.96 10.75
C LYS A 326 -20.26 -24.77 10.91
N ALA A 327 -19.77 -24.62 12.14
CA ALA A 327 -18.33 -24.48 12.44
C ALA A 327 -17.52 -25.68 11.95
N MET A 328 -17.96 -26.89 12.30
CA MET A 328 -17.35 -28.14 11.88
C MET A 328 -17.29 -28.27 10.35
N SER A 329 -18.39 -27.95 9.66
CA SER A 329 -18.44 -27.97 8.19
C SER A 329 -17.43 -27.02 7.56
N HIS A 330 -17.31 -25.79 8.08
CA HIS A 330 -16.38 -24.80 7.56
C HIS A 330 -14.92 -25.19 7.81
N TYR A 331 -14.58 -25.66 9.02
CA TYR A 331 -13.22 -26.12 9.29
C TYR A 331 -12.83 -27.34 8.45
N ASN A 332 -13.72 -28.32 8.29
CA ASN A 332 -13.44 -29.47 7.44
C ASN A 332 -13.29 -29.06 5.96
N LYS A 333 -14.04 -28.06 5.49
CA LYS A 333 -13.85 -27.55 4.13
C LYS A 333 -12.50 -26.84 3.97
N ALA A 334 -12.05 -26.08 4.97
CA ALA A 334 -10.70 -25.50 4.96
C ALA A 334 -9.61 -26.59 4.91
N ILE A 335 -9.77 -27.70 5.64
CA ILE A 335 -8.88 -28.86 5.61
C ILE A 335 -8.91 -29.58 4.25
N GLU A 336 -10.09 -29.69 3.63
CA GLU A 336 -10.27 -30.30 2.31
C GLU A 336 -9.55 -29.48 1.22
N ILE A 337 -9.63 -28.15 1.31
CA ILE A 337 -8.97 -27.22 0.39
C ILE A 337 -7.45 -27.25 0.62
N ASP A 338 -7.01 -27.14 1.88
CA ASP A 338 -5.61 -27.18 2.27
C ASP A 338 -5.39 -28.21 3.39
N SER A 339 -4.87 -29.38 2.99
CA SER A 339 -4.59 -30.47 3.92
C SER A 339 -3.49 -30.16 4.94
N ALA A 340 -2.70 -29.12 4.72
CA ALA A 340 -1.65 -28.64 5.63
C ALA A 340 -2.14 -27.50 6.54
N TYR A 341 -3.43 -27.16 6.53
CA TYR A 341 -3.99 -26.05 7.29
C TYR A 341 -4.12 -26.39 8.79
N THR A 342 -2.98 -26.46 9.50
CA THR A 342 -2.87 -26.88 10.91
C THR A 342 -3.83 -26.16 11.85
N ARG A 343 -4.11 -24.87 11.59
CA ARG A 343 -5.06 -24.07 12.39
C ARG A 343 -6.48 -24.63 12.36
N ALA A 344 -6.94 -25.18 11.24
CA ALA A 344 -8.27 -25.77 11.14
C ALA A 344 -8.35 -27.07 11.94
N TYR A 345 -7.35 -27.96 11.83
CA TYR A 345 -7.30 -29.18 12.64
C TYR A 345 -7.32 -28.89 14.15
N LEU A 346 -6.52 -27.92 14.59
CA LEU A 346 -6.52 -27.46 15.99
C LEU A 346 -7.90 -26.97 16.45
N ASN A 347 -8.59 -26.19 15.60
CA ASN A 347 -9.91 -25.66 15.93
C ASN A 347 -11.00 -26.73 15.88
N VAL A 348 -10.90 -27.73 14.99
CA VAL A 348 -11.80 -28.90 15.03
C VAL A 348 -11.63 -29.67 16.33
N ALA A 349 -10.38 -29.98 16.71
CA ALA A 349 -10.12 -30.67 17.97
C ALA A 349 -10.65 -29.88 19.17
N ALA A 350 -10.40 -28.57 19.23
CA ALA A 350 -10.93 -27.71 20.29
C ALA A 350 -12.47 -27.68 20.31
N LEU A 351 -13.12 -27.59 19.14
CA LEU A 351 -14.56 -27.59 19.01
C LEU A 351 -15.17 -28.92 19.49
N ILE A 352 -14.54 -30.06 19.19
CA ILE A 352 -14.95 -31.38 19.70
C ILE A 352 -14.83 -31.43 21.23
N LEU A 353 -13.65 -31.05 21.75
CA LEU A 353 -13.36 -31.11 23.19
C LEU A 353 -14.22 -30.16 24.01
N GLN A 354 -14.72 -29.07 23.44
CA GLN A 354 -15.64 -28.16 24.14
C GLN A 354 -16.89 -28.89 24.67
N LYS A 355 -17.36 -29.95 24.00
CA LYS A 355 -18.51 -30.75 24.46
C LYS A 355 -18.27 -31.46 25.79
N GLU A 356 -17.02 -31.59 26.20
CA GLU A 356 -16.65 -32.24 27.46
C GLU A 356 -17.16 -31.45 28.68
N GLU A 357 -17.22 -30.12 28.60
CA GLU A 357 -17.53 -29.25 29.73
C GLU A 357 -18.89 -29.60 30.36
N SER A 358 -19.95 -29.68 29.55
CA SER A 358 -21.29 -30.04 30.04
C SER A 358 -21.34 -31.46 30.61
N ILE A 359 -20.52 -32.39 30.09
CA ILE A 359 -20.45 -33.76 30.61
C ILE A 359 -19.80 -33.76 31.98
N ILE A 360 -18.71 -33.02 32.17
CA ILE A 360 -18.04 -32.88 33.47
C ILE A 360 -18.97 -32.22 34.49
N GLU A 361 -19.70 -31.17 34.11
CA GLU A 361 -20.67 -30.52 34.99
C GLU A 361 -21.77 -31.49 35.44
N GLU A 362 -22.33 -32.27 34.52
CA GLU A 362 -23.33 -33.29 34.84
C GLU A 362 -22.72 -34.35 35.77
N MET A 363 -21.53 -34.87 35.47
CA MET A 363 -20.82 -35.85 36.31
C MET A 363 -20.56 -35.33 37.73
N ASN A 364 -20.17 -34.06 37.88
CA ASN A 364 -19.90 -33.45 39.19
C ASN A 364 -21.17 -33.18 40.01
N SER A 365 -22.34 -33.12 39.36
CA SER A 365 -23.63 -32.91 40.01
C SER A 365 -24.25 -34.19 40.61
N LEU A 366 -23.69 -35.37 40.28
CA LEU A 366 -24.23 -36.66 40.68
C LEU A 366 -24.04 -36.94 42.19
N GLY A 367 -25.02 -37.64 42.77
CA GLY A 367 -25.01 -38.08 44.15
C GLY A 367 -24.22 -39.38 44.39
N THR A 368 -24.57 -40.10 45.46
CA THR A 368 -23.90 -41.36 45.86
C THR A 368 -24.81 -42.59 45.75
N SER A 369 -25.93 -42.48 45.03
CA SER A 369 -26.83 -43.62 44.82
C SER A 369 -26.32 -44.58 43.75
N ASN A 370 -26.81 -45.82 43.74
CA ASN A 370 -26.49 -46.78 42.66
C ASN A 370 -26.90 -46.26 41.26
N ALA A 371 -27.96 -45.45 41.18
CA ALA A 371 -28.36 -44.83 39.92
C ALA A 371 -27.35 -43.75 39.48
N ASP A 372 -26.81 -42.98 40.42
CA ASP A 372 -25.77 -41.98 40.15
C ASP A 372 -24.48 -42.64 39.65
N TYR A 373 -24.07 -43.76 40.25
CA TYR A 373 -22.90 -44.51 39.76
C TYR A 373 -23.08 -45.03 38.33
N ASN A 374 -24.25 -45.62 38.02
CA ASN A 374 -24.54 -46.07 36.65
C ASN A 374 -24.51 -44.91 35.65
N LYS A 375 -25.10 -43.76 36.03
CA LYS A 375 -25.12 -42.57 35.19
C LYS A 375 -23.72 -41.98 35.00
N TYR A 376 -22.87 -42.01 36.04
CA TYR A 376 -21.48 -41.62 35.93
C TYR A 376 -20.71 -42.48 34.92
N ASP A 377 -20.90 -43.80 34.96
CA ASP A 377 -20.28 -44.74 34.01
C ASP A 377 -20.75 -44.49 32.56
N GLU A 378 -22.03 -44.18 32.35
CA GLU A 378 -22.56 -43.78 31.04
C GLU A 378 -21.92 -42.47 30.53
N LEU A 379 -21.84 -41.44 31.37
CA LEU A 379 -21.23 -40.15 31.02
C LEU A 379 -19.73 -40.28 30.76
N LYS A 380 -19.04 -41.18 31.48
CA LYS A 380 -17.63 -41.51 31.23
C LYS A 380 -17.44 -42.05 29.81
N LEU A 381 -18.30 -42.97 29.35
CA LEU A 381 -18.22 -43.50 27.98
C LEU A 381 -18.45 -42.42 26.92
N VAL A 382 -19.42 -41.51 27.16
CA VAL A 382 -19.67 -40.37 26.26
C VAL A 382 -18.45 -39.45 26.17
N ARG A 383 -17.82 -39.15 27.32
CA ARG A 383 -16.59 -38.36 27.38
C ARG A 383 -15.43 -39.02 26.65
N GLU A 384 -15.26 -40.33 26.80
CA GLU A 384 -14.22 -41.09 26.08
C GLU A 384 -14.45 -41.05 24.56
N ASP A 385 -15.69 -41.07 24.09
CA ASP A 385 -16.01 -40.94 22.66
C ASP A 385 -15.66 -39.54 22.09
N ILE A 386 -15.93 -38.48 22.86
CA ILE A 386 -15.50 -37.11 22.52
C ILE A 386 -13.98 -37.06 22.35
N TYR A 387 -13.25 -37.62 23.31
CA TYR A 387 -11.80 -37.71 23.25
C TYR A 387 -11.30 -38.48 22.05
N ARG A 388 -11.84 -39.67 21.80
CA ARG A 388 -11.47 -40.48 20.63
C ARG A 388 -11.73 -39.76 19.31
N SER A 389 -12.79 -38.96 19.24
CA SER A 389 -13.13 -38.16 18.07
C SER A 389 -12.15 -36.99 17.83
N ALA A 390 -11.54 -36.44 18.89
CA ALA A 390 -10.55 -35.36 18.77
C ALA A 390 -9.15 -35.85 18.39
N ILE A 391 -8.80 -37.11 18.71
CA ILE A 391 -7.46 -37.69 18.49
C ILE A 391 -6.99 -37.52 17.03
N PRO A 392 -7.73 -37.93 15.98
CA PRO A 392 -7.22 -37.88 14.60
C PRO A 392 -6.81 -36.47 14.16
N TYR A 393 -7.55 -35.45 14.61
CA TYR A 393 -7.25 -34.06 14.30
C TYR A 393 -6.00 -33.57 15.03
N LEU A 394 -5.84 -33.91 16.31
CA LEU A 394 -4.65 -33.57 17.08
C LEU A 394 -3.40 -34.31 16.58
N GLU A 395 -3.53 -35.56 16.15
CA GLU A 395 -2.42 -36.30 15.53
C GLU A 395 -2.02 -35.68 14.20
N SER A 396 -2.99 -35.27 13.38
CA SER A 396 -2.72 -34.52 12.14
C SER A 396 -1.96 -33.22 12.42
N VAL A 397 -2.31 -32.49 13.49
CA VAL A 397 -1.56 -31.30 13.92
C VAL A 397 -0.12 -31.65 14.27
N TYR A 398 0.12 -32.73 15.01
CA TYR A 398 1.47 -33.17 15.35
C TYR A 398 2.27 -33.63 14.13
N GLU A 399 1.64 -34.29 13.16
CA GLU A 399 2.28 -34.71 11.91
C GLU A 399 2.72 -33.51 11.05
N LEU A 400 1.88 -32.46 10.99
CA LEU A 400 2.16 -31.23 10.25
C LEU A 400 3.11 -30.28 10.99
N ASP A 401 3.02 -30.24 12.32
CA ASP A 401 3.82 -29.41 13.22
C ASP A 401 4.25 -30.22 14.46
N ASN A 402 5.39 -30.91 14.32
CA ASN A 402 5.91 -31.78 15.37
C ASN A 402 6.42 -31.04 16.62
N ASN A 403 6.47 -29.70 16.59
CA ASN A 403 6.82 -28.86 17.74
C ASN A 403 5.59 -28.26 18.43
N ASN A 404 4.37 -28.62 18.00
CA ASN A 404 3.15 -28.13 18.61
C ASN A 404 2.93 -28.73 20.02
N LEU A 405 3.57 -28.13 21.02
CA LEU A 405 3.54 -28.62 22.40
C LEU A 405 2.12 -28.71 22.97
N ASN A 406 1.24 -27.79 22.58
CA ASN A 406 -0.15 -27.80 23.03
C ASN A 406 -0.90 -29.03 22.52
N ALA A 407 -0.81 -29.34 21.21
CA ALA A 407 -1.45 -30.53 20.66
C ALA A 407 -0.90 -31.82 21.30
N VAL A 408 0.43 -31.92 21.47
CA VAL A 408 1.08 -33.08 22.09
C VAL A 408 0.66 -33.26 23.55
N ARG A 409 0.57 -32.18 24.34
CA ARG A 409 0.09 -32.24 25.72
C ARG A 409 -1.37 -32.67 25.79
N THR A 410 -2.21 -32.17 24.90
CA THR A 410 -3.61 -32.57 24.82
C THR A 410 -3.75 -34.05 24.45
N LEU A 411 -3.01 -34.54 23.44
CA LEU A 411 -2.94 -35.96 23.09
C LEU A 411 -2.53 -36.83 24.28
N LYS A 412 -1.45 -36.45 24.97
CA LYS A 412 -1.00 -37.15 26.19
C LYS A 412 -2.14 -37.26 27.21
N ASN A 413 -2.83 -36.17 27.51
CA ASN A 413 -3.90 -36.16 28.51
C ASN A 413 -5.11 -37.01 28.07
N ILE A 414 -5.50 -36.90 26.80
CA ILE A 414 -6.57 -37.70 26.21
C ILE A 414 -6.24 -39.19 26.27
N TYR A 415 -5.04 -39.60 25.84
CA TYR A 415 -4.62 -41.00 25.85
C TYR A 415 -4.59 -41.59 27.27
N SER A 416 -4.22 -40.79 28.27
CA SER A 416 -4.35 -41.20 29.68
C SER A 416 -5.80 -41.40 30.10
N ALA A 417 -6.72 -40.57 29.61
CA ALA A 417 -8.12 -40.61 30.01
C ALA A 417 -8.91 -41.76 29.35
N VAL A 418 -8.50 -42.19 28.16
CA VAL A 418 -9.11 -43.32 27.42
C VAL A 418 -8.39 -44.66 27.65
N ASP A 419 -7.51 -44.71 28.65
CA ASP A 419 -6.71 -45.88 29.07
C ASP A 419 -5.80 -46.49 27.98
N ASP A 420 -5.32 -45.66 27.05
CA ASP A 420 -4.32 -46.05 26.05
C ASP A 420 -2.91 -45.69 26.55
N MET A 421 -2.38 -46.59 27.37
CA MET A 421 -1.12 -46.36 28.08
C MET A 421 0.11 -46.38 27.16
N ASP A 422 0.02 -46.96 25.98
CA ASP A 422 1.14 -47.00 25.02
C ASP A 422 1.26 -45.64 24.32
N ASN A 423 0.16 -45.10 23.78
CA ASN A 423 0.17 -43.76 23.20
C ASN A 423 0.38 -42.67 24.26
N TYR A 424 -0.14 -42.84 25.48
CA TYR A 424 0.18 -41.95 26.59
C TYR A 424 1.70 -41.82 26.80
N LYS A 425 2.44 -42.95 26.88
CA LYS A 425 3.90 -42.94 27.06
C LYS A 425 4.61 -42.29 25.86
N LYS A 426 4.16 -42.58 24.64
CA LYS A 426 4.67 -41.97 23.40
C LYS A 426 4.57 -40.45 23.47
N TYR A 427 3.37 -39.90 23.64
CA TYR A 427 3.16 -38.44 23.63
C TYR A 427 3.71 -37.75 24.88
N LYS A 428 3.81 -38.45 26.02
CA LYS A 428 4.57 -37.96 27.18
C LYS A 428 6.04 -37.74 26.85
N SER A 429 6.71 -38.73 26.26
CA SER A 429 8.13 -38.62 25.89
C SER A 429 8.36 -37.53 24.84
N ILE A 430 7.45 -37.38 23.87
CA ILE A 430 7.50 -36.31 22.88
C ILE A 430 7.37 -34.94 23.55
N ALA A 431 6.41 -34.76 24.47
CA ALA A 431 6.22 -33.50 25.18
C ALA A 431 7.48 -33.08 25.95
N GLU A 432 8.07 -34.00 26.73
CA GLU A 432 9.31 -33.76 27.49
C GLU A 432 10.48 -33.41 26.56
N GLY A 433 10.55 -34.04 25.38
CA GLY A 433 11.55 -33.76 24.36
C GLY A 433 11.41 -32.39 23.67
N ILE A 434 10.19 -31.85 23.57
CA ILE A 434 9.96 -30.49 23.06
C ILE A 434 10.28 -29.47 24.16
N GLU A 435 9.81 -29.70 25.39
CA GLU A 435 10.02 -28.82 26.55
C GLU A 435 11.51 -28.57 26.82
N SER A 436 12.33 -29.63 26.78
CA SER A 436 13.78 -29.53 26.99
C SER A 436 14.57 -28.76 25.93
N LYS A 437 13.94 -28.34 24.82
CA LYS A 437 14.55 -27.48 23.79
C LYS A 437 14.18 -26.00 23.94
N ILE A 438 13.20 -25.71 24.81
CA ILE A 438 12.72 -24.35 25.08
C ILE A 438 13.46 -23.75 26.29
N ASP A 439 13.97 -24.61 27.17
CA ASP A 439 14.95 -24.29 28.23
C ASP A 439 16.38 -24.22 27.68
#